data_AF-A0A8H7GAQ3-F1
#
_entry.id   AF-A0A8H7GAQ3-F1
#
_cell.length_a   1.000
_cell.length_b   1.000
_cell.length_c   1.000
_cell.angle_alpha   90.00
_cell.angle_beta   90.00
_cell.angle_gamma   90.00
#
_symmetry.space_group_name_H-M   'P 1'
#
loop_
_entity.id
_entity.type
_entity.pdbx_description
1 polymer ?
#
loop_
_entity_poly.entity_id
_entity_poly.type
_entity_poly.pdbx_seq_one_letter_code
_entity_poly.pdbx_strand_id
1 'polypeptide(L)'
;MRRRTVDPVESDSDYKLTLLSGSDVVSVAGLSAGKVSLYTITNQSPKFDIDPFSGIQGMGPVAQGFFAGLEKSGVPSLFSMYLTPEKNGNAELIFGGIDTSKDWELTSTGLYINGKTTSEIKGTRQIIFDSGTSNVLFDTDIAEAIYAEISKDIVPYSAEPGAYGIACSKIASLPAKLDIGFKTTAGKAFNLTIPSTELSVGPFAGQTTICQTFINAFDGLNLVGGSLLKHYYTVYDLGNQRMGFAPNGTIKMTLETSR
;
A
#
# COMPACT_ATOMS: atom_id res chain seq x y z
N MET A 1 -4.24 29.56 -20.58
CA MET A 1 -4.97 28.38 -21.07
C MET A 1 -6.21 28.20 -20.20
N ARG A 2 -7.43 28.25 -20.76
CA ARG A 2 -8.65 28.03 -19.97
C ARG A 2 -8.71 26.56 -19.58
N ARG A 3 -9.02 26.25 -18.31
CA ARG A 3 -9.47 24.91 -17.90
C ARG A 3 -10.63 24.54 -18.82
N ARG A 4 -10.40 23.63 -19.77
CA ARG A 4 -11.50 23.03 -20.54
C ARG A 4 -12.08 21.94 -19.66
N THR A 5 -13.29 22.17 -19.20
CA THR A 5 -14.11 21.14 -18.56
C THR A 5 -14.48 20.12 -19.63
N VAL A 6 -14.33 18.83 -19.31
CA VAL A 6 -14.90 17.75 -20.12
C VAL A 6 -16.41 17.79 -19.91
N ASP A 7 -17.17 17.86 -20.99
CA ASP A 7 -18.62 17.80 -20.92
C ASP A 7 -19.05 16.41 -20.40
N PRO A 8 -20.12 16.31 -19.59
CA PRO A 8 -20.64 15.02 -19.18
C PRO A 8 -21.07 14.16 -20.39
N VAL A 9 -21.09 12.84 -20.19
CA VAL A 9 -21.70 11.90 -21.14
C VAL A 9 -23.22 12.06 -21.03
N GLU A 10 -23.86 12.53 -22.08
CA GLU A 10 -25.30 12.83 -22.13
C GLU A 10 -26.06 11.85 -23.04
N SER A 11 -25.35 11.16 -23.94
CA SER A 11 -25.93 10.16 -24.83
C SER A 11 -24.93 9.12 -25.33
N ASP A 12 -25.41 7.98 -25.83
CA ASP A 12 -24.59 6.97 -26.51
C ASP A 12 -23.98 7.47 -27.84
N SER A 13 -24.41 8.64 -28.33
CA SER A 13 -23.86 9.26 -29.55
C SER A 13 -22.67 10.17 -29.30
N ASP A 14 -22.39 10.48 -28.03
CA ASP A 14 -21.40 11.46 -27.61
C ASP A 14 -19.97 11.04 -27.93
N TYR A 15 -19.65 9.77 -27.74
CA TYR A 15 -18.31 9.21 -27.90
C TYR A 15 -18.34 8.04 -28.88
N LYS A 16 -18.35 8.37 -30.18
CA LYS A 16 -18.31 7.38 -31.27
C LYS A 16 -17.04 7.52 -32.09
N LEU A 17 -16.40 6.39 -32.35
CA LEU A 17 -15.28 6.26 -33.27
C LEU A 17 -15.68 5.36 -34.44
N THR A 18 -15.35 5.77 -35.65
CA THR A 18 -15.34 4.89 -36.82
C THR A 18 -13.92 4.43 -37.04
N LEU A 19 -13.73 3.12 -37.07
CA LEU A 19 -12.42 2.49 -36.99
C LEU A 19 -12.13 1.66 -38.24
N LEU A 20 -10.94 1.82 -38.80
CA LEU A 20 -10.36 0.91 -39.78
C LEU A 20 -9.32 0.04 -39.07
N SER A 21 -9.45 -1.29 -39.20
CA SER A 21 -8.48 -2.21 -38.58
C SER A 21 -7.15 -2.23 -39.34
N GLY A 22 -6.07 -2.38 -38.59
CA GLY A 22 -4.72 -2.51 -39.11
C GLY A 22 -3.82 -3.25 -38.13
N SER A 23 -2.55 -3.39 -38.49
CA SER A 23 -1.54 -3.98 -37.62
C SER A 23 -0.19 -3.35 -37.89
N ASP A 24 0.52 -2.97 -36.85
CA ASP A 24 1.86 -2.39 -36.97
C ASP A 24 2.69 -2.70 -35.73
N VAL A 25 3.99 -2.41 -35.79
CA VAL A 25 4.89 -2.50 -34.66
C VAL A 25 4.66 -1.30 -33.74
N VAL A 26 4.36 -1.57 -32.47
CA VAL A 26 4.16 -0.53 -31.45
C VAL A 26 5.26 -0.60 -30.42
N SER A 27 5.81 0.56 -30.06
CA SER A 27 6.78 0.67 -28.98
C SER A 27 6.55 1.93 -28.17
N VAL A 28 6.70 1.84 -26.85
CA VAL A 28 6.57 2.96 -25.91
C VAL A 28 7.79 2.96 -25.01
N ALA A 29 8.47 4.09 -24.90
CA ALA A 29 9.67 4.26 -24.07
C ALA A 29 10.74 3.15 -24.27
N GLY A 30 10.90 2.67 -25.51
CA GLY A 30 11.86 1.61 -25.85
C GLY A 30 11.37 0.17 -25.65
N LEU A 31 10.19 -0.04 -25.05
CA LEU A 31 9.57 -1.36 -24.94
C LEU A 31 8.75 -1.66 -26.19
N SER A 32 9.09 -2.75 -26.89
CA SER A 32 8.38 -3.17 -28.10
C SER A 32 7.36 -4.26 -27.81
N ALA A 33 6.11 -4.03 -28.19
CA ALA A 33 5.05 -5.02 -28.17
C ALA A 33 5.04 -5.91 -29.43
N GLY A 34 6.02 -5.72 -30.33
CA GLY A 34 6.01 -6.33 -31.65
C GLY A 34 4.84 -5.84 -32.50
N LYS A 35 4.46 -6.65 -33.49
CA LYS A 35 3.34 -6.35 -34.39
C LYS A 35 2.01 -6.65 -33.70
N VAL A 36 1.23 -5.62 -33.41
CA VAL A 36 -0.07 -5.72 -32.72
C VAL A 36 -1.19 -5.15 -33.59
N SER A 37 -2.42 -5.57 -33.34
CA SER A 37 -3.60 -4.97 -33.96
C SER A 37 -3.82 -3.56 -33.44
N LEU A 38 -4.15 -2.64 -34.36
CA LEU A 38 -4.46 -1.25 -34.09
C LEU A 38 -5.70 -0.85 -34.91
N TYR A 39 -6.29 0.28 -34.53
CA TYR A 39 -7.44 0.83 -35.23
C TYR A 39 -7.17 2.29 -35.59
N THR A 40 -7.19 2.60 -36.88
CA THR A 40 -7.14 3.97 -37.37
C THR A 40 -8.51 4.60 -37.22
N ILE A 41 -8.58 5.72 -36.51
CA ILE A 41 -9.80 6.52 -36.43
C ILE A 41 -9.99 7.23 -37.76
N THR A 42 -11.00 6.84 -38.54
CA THR A 42 -11.32 7.47 -39.83
C THR A 42 -12.40 8.55 -39.69
N ASN A 43 -13.16 8.51 -38.60
CA ASN A 43 -14.15 9.52 -38.24
C ASN A 43 -14.41 9.44 -36.72
N GLN A 44 -14.71 10.57 -36.07
CA GLN A 44 -15.02 10.63 -34.64
C GLN A 44 -16.09 11.69 -34.34
N SER A 45 -16.80 11.52 -33.23
CA SER A 45 -17.70 12.56 -32.72
C SER A 45 -16.91 13.78 -32.18
N PRO A 46 -17.47 15.01 -32.24
CA PRO A 46 -16.76 16.23 -31.81
C PRO A 46 -16.28 16.24 -30.35
N LYS A 47 -16.89 15.44 -29.47
CA LYS A 47 -16.45 15.33 -28.07
C LYS A 47 -15.07 14.66 -27.92
N PHE A 48 -14.53 14.02 -28.96
CA PHE A 48 -13.12 13.57 -29.00
C PHE A 48 -12.12 14.67 -29.39
N ASP A 49 -12.57 15.84 -29.87
CA ASP A 49 -11.68 16.94 -30.31
C ASP A 49 -11.15 17.79 -29.14
N ILE A 50 -11.58 17.51 -27.91
CA ILE A 50 -11.36 18.37 -26.74
C ILE A 50 -9.94 18.30 -26.17
N ASP A 51 -9.20 17.22 -26.44
CA ASP A 51 -7.91 16.91 -25.81
C ASP A 51 -6.80 16.67 -26.84
N PRO A 52 -5.52 16.92 -26.48
CA PRO A 52 -4.39 16.88 -27.40
C PRO A 52 -3.89 15.47 -27.74
N PHE A 53 -4.65 14.40 -27.44
CA PHE A 53 -4.21 13.03 -27.72
C PHE A 53 -4.48 12.61 -29.15
N SER A 54 -3.59 11.80 -29.72
CA SER A 54 -3.71 11.28 -31.10
C SER A 54 -4.42 9.91 -31.17
N GLY A 55 -4.88 9.39 -30.04
CA GLY A 55 -5.52 8.08 -29.96
C GLY A 55 -5.72 7.61 -28.52
N ILE A 56 -6.19 6.36 -28.39
CA ILE A 56 -6.52 5.72 -27.12
C ILE A 56 -5.82 4.37 -27.05
N GLN A 57 -5.13 4.11 -25.94
CA GLN A 57 -4.60 2.79 -25.62
C GLN A 57 -5.43 2.17 -24.49
N GLY A 58 -6.17 1.11 -24.80
CA GLY A 58 -6.91 0.37 -23.78
C GLY A 58 -5.98 -0.39 -22.83
N MET A 59 -6.23 -0.25 -21.53
CA MET A 59 -5.47 -0.90 -20.44
C MET A 59 -6.42 -1.70 -19.54
N GLY A 60 -7.32 -2.47 -20.15
CA GLY A 60 -8.29 -3.29 -19.43
C GLY A 60 -7.66 -4.46 -18.66
N PRO A 61 -8.43 -5.16 -17.80
CA PRO A 61 -7.91 -6.22 -16.94
C PRO A 61 -7.52 -7.50 -17.68
N VAL A 62 -7.90 -7.63 -18.97
CA VAL A 62 -7.51 -8.73 -19.83
C VAL A 62 -6.47 -8.21 -20.82
N ALA A 63 -5.29 -8.81 -20.80
CA ALA A 63 -4.19 -8.45 -21.69
C ALA A 63 -4.58 -8.64 -23.17
N GLN A 64 -4.54 -7.56 -23.94
CA GLN A 64 -4.83 -7.54 -25.37
C GLN A 64 -3.94 -6.53 -26.09
N GLY A 65 -3.82 -6.65 -27.42
CA GLY A 65 -3.11 -5.70 -28.26
C GLY A 65 -1.69 -5.41 -27.76
N PHE A 66 -1.40 -4.14 -27.49
CA PHE A 66 -0.13 -3.67 -26.97
C PHE A 66 0.31 -4.40 -25.68
N PHE A 67 -0.58 -4.52 -24.69
CA PHE A 67 -0.20 -5.10 -23.39
C PHE A 67 0.12 -6.60 -23.51
N ALA A 68 -0.68 -7.36 -24.25
CA ALA A 68 -0.37 -8.76 -24.57
C ALA A 68 0.91 -8.91 -25.41
N GLY A 69 1.23 -7.92 -26.24
CA GLY A 69 2.50 -7.88 -26.98
C GLY A 69 3.71 -7.70 -26.06
N LEU A 70 3.62 -6.81 -25.07
CA LEU A 70 4.66 -6.63 -24.05
C LEU A 70 4.89 -7.90 -23.22
N GLU A 71 3.82 -8.58 -22.82
CA GLU A 71 3.91 -9.86 -22.10
C GLU A 71 4.66 -10.93 -22.91
N LYS A 72 4.35 -11.06 -24.20
CA LYS A 72 5.05 -11.97 -25.11
C LYS A 72 6.53 -11.63 -25.28
N SER A 73 6.88 -10.36 -25.16
CA SER A 73 8.27 -9.88 -25.17
C SER A 73 8.99 -10.07 -23.82
N GLY A 74 8.33 -10.67 -22.82
CA GLY A 74 8.92 -10.99 -21.51
C GLY A 74 8.75 -9.90 -20.46
N VAL A 75 7.95 -8.85 -20.72
CA VAL A 75 7.58 -7.86 -19.71
C VAL A 75 6.52 -8.49 -18.79
N PRO A 76 6.62 -8.39 -17.45
CA PRO A 76 5.57 -8.89 -16.57
C PRO A 76 4.19 -8.30 -16.88
N SER A 77 3.13 -9.10 -16.71
CA SER A 77 1.72 -8.71 -16.86
C SER A 77 1.27 -7.76 -15.73
N LEU A 78 1.89 -6.58 -15.66
CA LEU A 78 1.70 -5.57 -14.62
C LEU A 78 1.93 -4.17 -15.20
N PHE A 79 1.26 -3.16 -14.67
CA PHE A 79 1.66 -1.77 -14.84
C PHE A 79 1.28 -0.95 -13.61
N SER A 80 1.97 0.15 -13.36
CA SER A 80 1.63 1.11 -12.30
C SER A 80 1.55 2.53 -12.86
N MET A 81 0.65 3.35 -12.31
CA MET A 81 0.49 4.76 -12.68
C MET A 81 0.75 5.67 -11.48
N TYR A 82 1.55 6.69 -11.69
CA TYR A 82 1.65 7.85 -10.81
C TYR A 82 1.08 9.05 -11.55
N LEU A 83 -0.10 9.52 -11.15
CA LEU A 83 -0.76 10.64 -11.80
C LEU A 83 -0.61 11.90 -10.95
N THR A 84 -0.32 13.01 -11.59
CA THR A 84 -0.17 14.32 -10.93
C THR A 84 -1.01 15.37 -11.65
N PRO A 85 -1.44 16.45 -10.95
CA PRO A 85 -2.01 17.60 -11.62
C PRO A 85 -1.03 18.15 -12.67
N GLU A 86 -1.52 18.62 -13.82
CA GLU A 86 -0.69 19.16 -14.92
C GLU A 86 0.32 20.21 -14.42
N LYS A 87 -0.10 21.11 -13.53
CA LYS A 87 0.75 22.16 -12.95
C LYS A 87 1.93 21.63 -12.12
N ASN A 88 1.85 20.38 -11.65
CA ASN A 88 2.90 19.72 -10.86
C ASN A 88 3.85 18.90 -11.74
N GLY A 89 3.35 18.34 -12.87
CA GLY A 89 4.15 17.52 -13.79
C GLY A 89 4.62 16.18 -13.18
N ASN A 90 5.50 15.47 -13.89
CA ASN A 90 6.12 14.20 -13.46
C ASN A 90 5.13 13.04 -13.22
N ALA A 91 4.01 13.01 -13.95
CA ALA A 91 3.19 11.81 -14.00
C ALA A 91 3.95 10.69 -14.74
N GLU A 92 3.76 9.44 -14.32
CA GLU A 92 4.48 8.29 -14.85
C GLU A 92 3.54 7.09 -15.05
N LEU A 93 3.84 6.30 -16.09
CA LEU A 93 3.28 4.99 -16.34
C LEU A 93 4.45 4.01 -16.47
N ILE A 94 4.46 2.96 -15.67
CA ILE A 94 5.51 1.92 -15.67
C ILE A 94 4.88 0.62 -16.15
N PHE A 95 5.43 0.02 -17.19
CA PHE A 95 5.06 -1.32 -17.65
C PHE A 95 5.98 -2.36 -17.02
N GLY A 96 5.40 -3.46 -16.52
CA GLY A 96 6.10 -4.59 -15.93
C GLY A 96 6.63 -4.38 -14.52
N GLY A 97 6.30 -3.27 -13.86
CA GLY A 97 6.86 -2.96 -12.55
C GLY A 97 6.06 -1.92 -11.75
N ILE A 98 6.54 -1.69 -10.53
CA ILE A 98 6.04 -0.71 -9.57
C ILE A 98 7.26 0.10 -9.13
N ASP A 99 7.13 1.42 -9.06
CA ASP A 99 8.14 2.27 -8.44
C ASP A 99 7.87 2.37 -6.93
N THR A 100 8.61 1.58 -6.16
CA THR A 100 8.48 1.51 -4.70
C THR A 100 8.95 2.78 -3.98
N SER A 101 9.63 3.70 -4.68
CA SER A 101 9.92 5.02 -4.10
C SER A 101 8.67 5.89 -3.93
N LYS A 102 7.54 5.48 -4.53
CA LYS A 102 6.25 6.15 -4.41
C LYS A 102 5.30 5.48 -3.42
N ASP A 103 5.79 4.53 -2.63
CA ASP A 103 5.03 3.89 -1.56
C ASP A 103 4.99 4.76 -0.30
N TRP A 104 3.94 4.59 0.51
CA TRP A 104 3.84 5.23 1.83
C TRP A 104 4.72 4.50 2.84
N GLU A 105 6.02 4.68 2.69
CA GLU A 105 7.04 3.93 3.40
C GLU A 105 7.93 4.84 4.26
N LEU A 106 8.25 4.41 5.48
CA LEU A 106 9.21 5.10 6.34
C LEU A 106 10.29 4.14 6.84
N THR A 107 11.52 4.64 6.92
CA THR A 107 12.63 3.90 7.54
C THR A 107 12.50 3.90 9.06
N SER A 108 12.21 2.74 9.64
CA SER A 108 12.28 2.54 11.08
C SER A 108 13.73 2.49 11.55
N THR A 109 13.97 3.05 12.74
CA THR A 109 15.24 2.98 13.46
C THR A 109 15.38 1.73 14.32
N GLY A 110 14.38 0.85 14.34
CA GLY A 110 14.35 -0.38 15.14
C GLY A 110 13.01 -0.60 15.84
N LEU A 111 12.79 -1.85 16.25
CA LEU A 111 11.61 -2.28 16.98
C LEU A 111 11.93 -2.51 18.46
N TYR A 112 10.95 -2.24 19.31
CA TYR A 112 11.07 -2.43 20.75
C TYR A 112 9.81 -3.10 21.29
N ILE A 113 9.98 -4.23 21.95
CA ILE A 113 8.91 -4.95 22.62
C ILE A 113 9.02 -4.72 24.12
N ASN A 114 7.96 -4.18 24.73
CA ASN A 114 7.94 -3.81 26.15
C ASN A 114 9.12 -2.90 26.56
N GLY A 115 9.57 -2.04 25.64
CA GLY A 115 10.71 -1.14 25.84
C GLY A 115 12.10 -1.78 25.70
N LYS A 116 12.19 -3.06 25.30
CA LYS A 116 13.44 -3.79 25.05
C LYS A 116 13.60 -4.09 23.56
N THR A 117 14.84 -4.30 23.12
CA THR A 117 15.16 -4.72 21.75
C THR A 117 16.24 -5.79 21.79
N THR A 118 16.29 -6.65 20.77
CA THR A 118 17.30 -7.72 20.61
C THR A 118 18.18 -7.44 19.39
N SER A 119 19.23 -8.24 19.17
CA SER A 119 20.06 -8.13 17.96
C SER A 119 19.26 -8.28 16.68
N GLU A 120 18.24 -9.13 16.71
CA GLU A 120 17.39 -9.51 15.57
C GLU A 120 16.43 -8.37 15.20
N ILE A 121 15.82 -7.70 16.18
CA ILE A 121 14.76 -6.70 15.92
C ILE A 121 15.23 -5.24 16.04
N LYS A 122 16.48 -4.99 16.42
CA LYS A 122 17.05 -3.62 16.51
C LYS A 122 17.36 -3.00 15.14
N GLY A 123 17.55 -3.82 14.10
CA GLY A 123 17.95 -3.36 12.77
C GLY A 123 16.94 -2.38 12.13
N THR A 124 17.46 -1.44 11.35
CA THR A 124 16.66 -0.54 10.51
C THR A 124 15.89 -1.34 9.47
N ARG A 125 14.65 -0.96 9.20
CA ARG A 125 13.84 -1.58 8.16
C ARG A 125 12.90 -0.56 7.54
N GLN A 126 12.60 -0.76 6.27
CA GLN A 126 11.56 0.01 5.63
C GLN A 126 10.19 -0.52 6.06
N ILE A 127 9.23 0.35 6.32
CA ILE A 127 7.88 -0.04 6.76
C ILE A 127 6.84 0.66 5.90
N ILE A 128 6.02 -0.13 5.21
CA ILE A 128 4.87 0.33 4.45
C ILE A 128 3.70 0.55 5.39
N PHE A 129 3.03 1.69 5.28
CA PHE A 129 1.79 2.00 5.98
C PHE A 129 0.61 1.75 5.06
N ASP A 130 -0.08 0.62 5.27
CA ASP A 130 -1.15 0.16 4.39
C ASP A 130 -2.47 0.05 5.16
N SER A 131 -3.38 0.98 4.90
CA SER A 131 -4.73 0.95 5.48
C SER A 131 -5.61 -0.20 4.98
N GLY A 132 -5.22 -0.88 3.89
CA GLY A 132 -5.92 -2.06 3.36
C GLY A 132 -5.63 -3.34 4.13
N THR A 133 -4.55 -3.38 4.93
CA THR A 133 -4.19 -4.52 5.75
C THR A 133 -4.68 -4.33 7.19
N SER A 134 -5.27 -5.38 7.78
CA SER A 134 -5.78 -5.32 9.16
C SER A 134 -4.69 -5.45 10.23
N ASN A 135 -3.62 -6.18 9.91
CA ASN A 135 -2.59 -6.64 10.86
C ASN A 135 -1.23 -5.97 10.59
N VAL A 136 -0.18 -6.49 11.24
CA VAL A 136 1.23 -6.25 10.91
C VAL A 136 1.77 -7.46 10.15
N LEU A 137 2.59 -7.22 9.13
CA LEU A 137 3.36 -8.23 8.42
C LEU A 137 4.84 -7.93 8.57
N PHE A 138 5.60 -8.92 9.02
CA PHE A 138 7.06 -8.87 9.07
C PHE A 138 7.64 -10.18 8.54
N ASP A 139 8.95 -10.17 8.26
CA ASP A 139 9.71 -11.38 8.00
C ASP A 139 9.54 -12.39 9.15
N THR A 140 9.60 -13.68 8.82
CA THR A 140 9.34 -14.77 9.76
C THR A 140 10.24 -14.68 11.00
N ASP A 141 11.53 -14.45 10.81
CA ASP A 141 12.51 -14.34 11.88
C ASP A 141 12.23 -13.16 12.83
N ILE A 142 11.79 -12.02 12.28
CA ILE A 142 11.39 -10.84 13.03
C ILE A 142 10.12 -11.13 13.85
N ALA A 143 9.10 -11.72 13.23
CA ALA A 143 7.85 -12.06 13.92
C ALA A 143 8.11 -13.01 15.08
N GLU A 144 8.90 -14.07 14.85
CA GLU A 144 9.27 -15.04 15.88
C GLU A 144 10.13 -14.42 16.99
N ALA A 145 11.08 -13.54 16.66
CA ALA A 145 11.90 -12.84 17.65
C ALA A 145 11.05 -11.91 18.54
N ILE A 146 10.08 -11.18 17.96
CA ILE A 146 9.13 -10.37 18.73
C ILE A 146 8.29 -11.27 19.64
N TYR A 147 7.77 -12.38 19.13
CA TYR A 147 6.91 -13.26 19.91
C TYR A 147 7.64 -14.00 21.02
N ALA A 148 8.89 -14.39 20.81
CA ALA A 148 9.73 -15.00 21.85
C ALA A 148 9.89 -14.08 23.08
N GLU A 149 9.97 -12.77 22.87
CA GLU A 149 10.04 -11.76 23.94
C GLU A 149 8.69 -11.52 24.64
N ILE A 150 7.56 -11.83 23.99
CA ILE A 150 6.22 -11.71 24.58
C ILE A 150 5.89 -12.97 25.39
N SER A 151 5.95 -14.13 24.74
CA SER A 151 5.65 -15.43 25.36
C SER A 151 6.03 -16.58 24.44
N LYS A 152 6.70 -17.60 25.00
CA LYS A 152 6.95 -18.89 24.34
C LYS A 152 5.69 -19.69 23.98
N ASP A 153 4.53 -19.28 24.49
CA ASP A 153 3.24 -19.93 24.21
C ASP A 153 2.59 -19.40 22.92
N ILE A 154 3.17 -18.36 22.30
CA ILE A 154 2.78 -17.91 20.97
C ILE A 154 3.53 -18.78 19.96
N VAL A 155 2.79 -19.49 19.13
CA VAL A 155 3.35 -20.48 18.19
C VAL A 155 2.71 -20.36 16.81
N PRO A 156 3.38 -20.78 15.73
CA PRO A 156 2.78 -20.81 14.39
C PRO A 156 1.47 -21.63 14.39
N TYR A 157 0.45 -21.11 13.72
CA TYR A 157 -0.83 -21.78 13.58
C TYR A 157 -0.89 -22.54 12.24
N SER A 158 -0.62 -23.84 12.27
CA SER A 158 -0.46 -24.68 11.06
C SER A 158 -1.60 -24.64 10.03
N ALA A 159 -2.84 -24.34 10.46
CA ALA A 159 -3.99 -24.28 9.56
C ALA A 159 -4.07 -22.95 8.76
N GLU A 160 -3.35 -21.91 9.18
CA GLU A 160 -3.26 -20.61 8.50
C GLU A 160 -1.78 -20.22 8.38
N PRO A 161 -1.09 -20.59 7.30
CA PRO A 161 0.34 -20.32 7.14
C PRO A 161 0.69 -18.84 7.34
N GLY A 162 1.73 -18.59 8.13
CA GLY A 162 2.19 -17.24 8.50
C GLY A 162 1.47 -16.65 9.72
N ALA A 163 0.32 -17.18 10.14
CA ALA A 163 -0.35 -16.71 11.35
C ALA A 163 0.24 -17.37 12.61
N TYR A 164 0.15 -16.65 13.73
CA TYR A 164 0.57 -17.14 15.05
C TYR A 164 -0.63 -17.15 16.00
N GLY A 165 -0.63 -18.11 16.91
CA GLY A 165 -1.72 -18.35 17.84
C GLY A 165 -1.26 -18.48 19.27
N ILE A 166 -2.16 -18.12 20.19
CA ILE A 166 -2.02 -18.36 21.63
C ILE A 166 -3.39 -18.68 22.23
N ALA A 167 -3.40 -19.39 23.37
CA ALA A 167 -4.62 -19.55 24.16
C ALA A 167 -5.23 -18.18 24.50
N CYS A 168 -6.50 -17.97 24.13
CA CYS A 168 -7.19 -16.69 24.31
C CYS A 168 -7.18 -16.22 25.78
N SER A 169 -7.23 -17.16 26.72
CA SER A 169 -7.19 -16.87 28.17
C SER A 169 -5.88 -16.25 28.66
N LYS A 170 -4.78 -16.37 27.89
CA LYS A 170 -3.47 -15.81 28.27
C LYS A 170 -3.29 -14.36 27.84
N ILE A 171 -4.05 -13.87 26.84
CA ILE A 171 -3.84 -12.56 26.20
C ILE A 171 -3.81 -11.41 27.22
N ALA A 172 -4.84 -11.31 28.06
CA ALA A 172 -5.00 -10.19 28.99
C ALA A 172 -3.85 -10.07 30.02
N SER A 173 -3.09 -11.14 30.23
CA SER A 173 -1.97 -11.17 31.20
C SER A 173 -0.61 -10.81 30.60
N LEU A 174 -0.48 -10.75 29.28
CA LEU A 174 0.80 -10.61 28.60
C LEU A 174 1.10 -9.15 28.23
N PRO A 175 2.25 -8.59 28.65
CA PRO A 175 2.72 -7.33 28.10
C PRO A 175 3.22 -7.57 26.66
N ALA A 176 2.67 -6.82 25.71
CA ALA A 176 2.98 -6.98 24.29
C ALA A 176 3.03 -5.63 23.56
N LYS A 177 3.48 -4.58 24.25
CA LYS A 177 3.53 -3.24 23.66
C LYS A 177 4.69 -3.18 22.67
N LEU A 178 4.37 -3.06 21.38
CA LEU A 178 5.35 -2.92 20.31
C LEU A 178 5.51 -1.44 19.96
N ASP A 179 6.70 -0.90 20.20
CA ASP A 179 7.10 0.42 19.72
C ASP A 179 7.93 0.27 18.44
N ILE A 180 7.56 1.00 17.40
CA ILE A 180 8.27 1.11 16.13
C ILE A 180 8.93 2.49 16.10
N GLY A 181 10.26 2.53 16.14
CA GLY A 181 11.00 3.78 16.22
C GLY A 181 11.21 4.44 14.86
N PHE A 182 11.11 5.76 14.82
CA PHE A 182 11.35 6.61 13.64
C PHE A 182 12.06 7.92 14.04
N LYS A 183 12.50 8.69 13.04
CA LYS A 183 12.91 10.09 13.20
C LYS A 183 11.91 11.01 12.51
N THR A 184 11.53 12.09 13.17
CA THR A 184 10.75 13.16 12.54
C THR A 184 11.59 13.91 11.50
N THR A 185 10.94 14.75 10.68
CA THR A 185 11.64 15.65 9.74
C THR A 185 12.60 16.64 10.42
N ALA A 186 12.43 16.89 11.73
CA ALA A 186 13.35 17.68 12.55
C ALA A 186 14.46 16.83 13.21
N GLY A 187 14.56 15.53 12.88
CA GLY A 187 15.55 14.61 13.43
C GLY A 187 15.26 14.09 14.84
N LYS A 188 14.10 14.42 15.42
CA LYS A 188 13.72 13.97 16.78
C LYS A 188 13.24 12.52 16.74
N ALA A 189 13.61 11.73 17.75
CA ALA A 189 13.05 10.39 17.93
C ALA A 189 11.53 10.43 18.12
N PHE A 190 10.81 9.54 17.45
CA PHE A 190 9.36 9.42 17.50
C PHE A 190 8.98 7.95 17.38
N ASN A 191 8.12 7.47 18.27
CA ASN A 191 7.67 6.08 18.25
C ASN A 191 6.19 6.02 17.85
N LEU A 192 5.88 5.06 16.99
CA LEU A 192 4.53 4.59 16.75
C LEU A 192 4.33 3.31 17.56
N THR A 193 3.28 3.26 18.36
CA THR A 193 3.09 2.25 19.40
C THR A 193 1.82 1.46 19.13
N ILE A 194 1.97 0.14 19.05
CA ILE A 194 0.87 -0.82 19.13
C ILE A 194 0.73 -1.23 20.61
N PRO A 195 -0.39 -0.91 21.28
CA PRO A 195 -0.57 -1.22 22.69
C PRO A 195 -0.80 -2.72 22.92
N SER A 196 -0.51 -3.24 24.12
CA SER A 196 -0.70 -4.67 24.45
C SER A 196 -2.13 -5.17 24.23
N THR A 197 -3.13 -4.27 24.25
CA THR A 197 -4.54 -4.60 23.96
C THR A 197 -4.75 -5.08 22.52
N GLU A 198 -3.79 -4.82 21.63
CA GLU A 198 -3.77 -5.31 20.25
C GLU A 198 -3.09 -6.66 20.10
N LEU A 199 -2.63 -7.32 21.18
CA LEU A 199 -1.91 -8.59 21.05
C LEU A 199 -2.68 -9.62 20.20
N SER A 200 -4.01 -9.55 20.21
CA SER A 200 -4.90 -10.47 19.51
C SER A 200 -5.91 -9.75 18.64
N VAL A 201 -6.19 -10.36 17.48
CA VAL A 201 -7.27 -9.96 16.56
C VAL A 201 -8.52 -10.82 16.71
N GLY A 202 -8.55 -11.67 17.74
CA GLY A 202 -9.66 -12.56 18.08
C GLY A 202 -9.38 -14.03 17.79
N PRO A 203 -10.34 -14.92 18.08
CA PRO A 203 -10.24 -16.34 17.77
C PRO A 203 -10.07 -16.60 16.27
N PHE A 204 -9.27 -17.61 15.92
CA PHE A 204 -9.27 -18.11 14.54
C PHE A 204 -10.66 -18.59 14.13
N ALA A 205 -10.95 -18.58 12.82
CA ALA A 205 -12.23 -19.06 12.31
C ALA A 205 -12.52 -20.50 12.79
N GLY A 206 -13.68 -20.70 13.41
CA GLY A 206 -14.08 -21.98 13.98
C GLY A 206 -13.41 -22.37 15.31
N GLN A 207 -12.55 -21.52 15.86
CA GLN A 207 -11.93 -21.71 17.18
C GLN A 207 -12.56 -20.79 18.22
N THR A 208 -12.55 -21.23 19.49
CA THR A 208 -13.01 -20.40 20.63
C THR A 208 -11.93 -20.22 21.69
N THR A 209 -10.90 -21.07 21.69
CA THR A 209 -9.85 -21.12 22.72
C THR A 209 -8.49 -20.65 22.22
N ILE A 210 -8.27 -20.61 20.90
CA ILE A 210 -7.03 -20.17 20.28
C ILE A 210 -7.29 -18.88 19.50
N CYS A 211 -6.54 -17.85 19.85
CA CYS A 211 -6.66 -16.52 19.28
C CYS A 211 -5.45 -16.23 18.39
N GLN A 212 -5.72 -15.59 17.25
CA GLN A 212 -4.70 -15.10 16.34
C GLN A 212 -4.06 -13.84 16.91
N THR A 213 -2.73 -13.76 16.82
CA THR A 213 -1.97 -12.59 17.23
C THR A 213 -1.84 -11.55 16.09
N PHE A 214 -1.47 -10.31 16.39
CA PHE A 214 -1.52 -9.20 15.41
C PHE A 214 -0.39 -9.13 14.37
N ILE A 215 0.66 -9.95 14.49
CA ILE A 215 1.78 -10.02 13.54
C ILE A 215 1.65 -11.36 12.83
N ASN A 216 1.55 -11.33 11.51
CA ASN A 216 1.72 -12.51 10.67
C ASN A 216 3.09 -12.43 9.99
N ALA A 217 3.68 -13.59 9.71
CA ALA A 217 4.91 -13.73 8.96
C ALA A 217 4.63 -13.67 7.44
N PHE A 218 5.36 -12.81 6.74
CA PHE A 218 5.41 -12.74 5.28
C PHE A 218 6.78 -12.23 4.86
N ASP A 219 7.64 -13.13 4.37
CA ASP A 219 9.02 -12.79 4.06
C ASP A 219 9.13 -11.82 2.87
N GLY A 220 10.03 -10.84 3.01
CA GLY A 220 10.25 -9.76 2.06
C GLY A 220 9.27 -8.59 2.20
N LEU A 221 8.38 -8.61 3.19
CA LEU A 221 7.36 -7.58 3.40
C LEU A 221 7.35 -7.08 4.84
N ASN A 222 7.63 -5.78 5.00
CA ASN A 222 7.51 -5.08 6.27
C ASN A 222 6.39 -4.06 6.15
N LEU A 223 5.23 -4.39 6.72
CA LEU A 223 4.00 -3.64 6.53
C LEU A 223 3.25 -3.51 7.84
N VAL A 224 2.72 -2.31 8.09
CA VAL A 224 1.93 -2.01 9.27
C VAL A 224 0.58 -1.45 8.86
N GLY A 225 -0.48 -2.16 9.25
CA GLY A 225 -1.86 -1.80 8.95
C GLY A 225 -2.69 -1.45 10.20
N GLY A 226 -3.94 -1.93 10.20
CA GLY A 226 -4.98 -1.57 11.17
C GLY A 226 -4.60 -1.71 12.65
N SER A 227 -3.81 -2.72 13.03
CA SER A 227 -3.32 -2.91 14.41
C SER A 227 -2.58 -1.70 14.96
N LEU A 228 -1.90 -0.92 14.11
CA LEU A 228 -1.31 0.37 14.47
C LEU A 228 -2.24 1.52 14.08
N LEU A 229 -2.64 1.59 12.81
CA LEU A 229 -3.21 2.80 12.21
C LEU A 229 -4.48 3.29 12.90
N LYS A 230 -5.29 2.40 13.49
CA LYS A 230 -6.50 2.82 14.22
C LYS A 230 -6.21 3.66 15.48
N HIS A 231 -4.99 3.55 16.03
CA HIS A 231 -4.50 4.33 17.17
C HIS A 231 -3.92 5.69 16.78
N TYR A 232 -3.84 5.99 15.49
CA TYR A 232 -3.24 7.23 14.98
C TYR A 232 -4.08 7.89 13.91
N TYR A 233 -4.40 9.18 14.12
CA TYR A 233 -4.79 10.03 13.01
C TYR A 233 -3.60 10.17 12.09
N THR A 234 -3.73 9.68 10.86
CA THR A 234 -2.62 9.55 9.90
C THR A 234 -2.87 10.45 8.70
N VAL A 235 -1.89 11.31 8.40
CA VAL A 235 -1.88 12.19 7.23
C VAL A 235 -0.87 11.65 6.22
N TYR A 236 -1.34 11.45 4.99
CA TYR A 236 -0.53 11.11 3.83
C TYR A 236 -0.37 12.38 2.98
N ASP A 237 0.69 13.17 3.22
CA ASP A 237 0.92 14.46 2.57
C ASP A 237 1.76 14.28 1.31
N LEU A 238 1.06 13.96 0.20
CA LEU A 238 1.69 13.68 -1.09
C LEU A 238 2.39 14.92 -1.65
N GLY A 239 1.85 16.12 -1.39
CA GLY A 239 2.42 17.36 -1.88
C GLY A 239 3.83 17.64 -1.32
N ASN A 240 4.09 17.21 -0.08
CA ASN A 240 5.38 17.39 0.59
C ASN A 240 6.14 16.07 0.82
N GLN A 241 5.67 14.95 0.24
CA GLN A 241 6.28 13.63 0.37
C GLN A 241 6.60 13.26 1.84
N ARG A 242 5.59 13.40 2.71
CA ARG A 242 5.74 13.11 4.15
C ARG A 242 4.49 12.50 4.75
N MET A 243 4.67 11.81 5.86
CA MET A 243 3.57 11.31 6.68
C MET A 243 3.52 12.05 8.02
N GLY A 244 2.30 12.23 8.53
CA GLY A 244 2.04 12.84 9.83
C GLY A 244 1.21 11.91 10.70
N PHE A 245 1.56 11.80 11.98
CA PHE A 245 0.84 10.95 12.94
C PHE A 245 0.52 11.73 14.20
N ALA A 246 -0.72 11.61 14.67
CA ALA A 246 -1.15 12.09 15.97
C ALA A 246 -1.92 10.98 16.70
N PRO A 247 -1.76 10.80 18.02
CA PRO A 247 -2.54 9.82 18.77
C PRO A 247 -4.05 10.04 18.58
N ASN A 248 -4.77 8.97 18.26
CA ASN A 248 -6.22 8.95 18.15
C ASN A 248 -6.84 8.43 19.47
N GLY A 249 -8.06 8.85 19.80
CA GLY A 249 -8.81 8.30 20.94
C GLY A 249 -8.32 8.70 22.33
N THR A 250 -7.28 9.54 22.45
CA THR A 250 -6.92 10.18 23.73
C THR A 250 -7.59 11.54 23.79
N ILE A 251 -8.75 11.63 24.46
CA ILE A 251 -9.39 12.92 24.76
C ILE A 251 -8.41 13.73 25.60
N LYS A 252 -7.77 14.74 25.01
CA LYS A 252 -7.10 15.78 25.79
C LYS A 252 -8.18 16.64 26.45
N MET A 253 -8.56 16.31 27.68
CA MET A 253 -9.23 17.27 28.55
C MET A 253 -8.21 18.36 28.91
N THR A 254 -8.11 19.39 28.08
CA THR A 254 -7.44 20.63 28.49
C THR A 254 -8.47 21.45 29.26
N LEU A 255 -8.45 21.35 30.60
CA LEU A 255 -9.08 22.35 31.45
C LEU A 255 -8.23 23.62 31.36
N GLU A 256 -8.60 24.55 30.49
CA GLU A 256 -8.16 25.93 30.62
C GLU A 256 -8.91 26.56 31.80
N THR A 257 -8.27 26.61 32.96
CA THR A 257 -8.73 27.52 34.02
C THR A 257 -8.28 28.93 33.66
N SER A 258 -9.21 29.77 33.21
CA SER A 258 -9.01 31.21 33.20
C SER A 258 -8.81 31.72 34.63
N ARG A 259 -7.71 32.43 34.88
CA ARG A 259 -7.63 33.43 35.95
C ARG A 259 -7.71 34.81 35.31
#